data_AF-A0A2N8PEQ1-F1
#
_entry.id   AF-A0A2N8PEQ1-F1
#
_cell.length_a   1.000
_cell.length_b   1.000
_cell.length_c   1.000
_cell.angle_alpha   90.00
_cell.angle_beta   90.00
_cell.angle_gamma   90.00
#
_symmetry.space_group_name_H-M   'P 1'
#
loop_
_entity.id
_entity.type
_entity.pdbx_description
1 polymer ?
#
loop_
_entity_poly.entity_id
_entity_poly.type
_entity_poly.pdbx_seq_one_letter_code
_entity_poly.pdbx_strand_id
1 'polypeptide(L)' 'MRDERHDEPLSGEELELFLQYLHRFARHDVDLYALMEVGDPADSRCMALTSEPAPGVDRSAYRRP' A
#
# COMPACT_ATOMS: atom_id res chain seq x y z
N MET A 1 -20.45 -21.00 -8.94
CA MET A 1 -20.40 -20.13 -10.13
C MET A 1 -19.62 -18.90 -9.71
N ARG A 2 -18.32 -18.87 -9.97
CA ARG A 2 -17.44 -17.74 -9.68
C ARG A 2 -17.42 -16.92 -10.96
N ASP A 3 -18.14 -15.81 -10.96
CA ASP A 3 -18.22 -14.92 -12.11
C ASP A 3 -16.97 -14.03 -12.08
N GLU A 4 -15.92 -14.49 -12.75
CA GLU A 4 -14.61 -13.82 -12.79
C GLU A 4 -14.66 -12.64 -13.78
N ARG A 5 -15.50 -11.63 -13.46
CA ARG A 5 -15.60 -10.36 -14.21
C ARG A 5 -14.52 -9.36 -13.80
N HIS A 6 -13.33 -9.86 -13.42
CA HIS A 6 -12.25 -9.03 -12.88
C HIS A 6 -11.70 -8.00 -13.88
N ASP A 7 -11.96 -8.20 -15.18
CA ASP A 7 -11.53 -7.33 -16.25
C ASP A 7 -12.61 -6.32 -16.71
N GLU A 8 -13.83 -6.42 -16.18
CA GLU A 8 -14.89 -5.45 -16.48
C GLU A 8 -14.74 -4.20 -15.61
N PRO A 9 -14.84 -2.99 -16.20
CA PRO A 9 -14.83 -1.78 -15.40
C PRO A 9 -16.05 -1.73 -14.48
N LEU A 10 -15.82 -1.37 -13.22
CA LEU A 10 -16.90 -1.15 -12.25
C LEU A 10 -17.84 -0.07 -12.78
N SER A 11 -19.15 -0.30 -12.62
CA SER A 11 -20.13 0.77 -12.78
C SER A 11 -19.90 1.87 -11.75
N GLY A 12 -20.52 3.05 -11.96
CA GLY A 12 -20.34 4.20 -11.05
C GLY A 12 -20.73 3.89 -9.61
N GLU A 13 -21.82 3.15 -9.39
CA GLU A 13 -22.29 2.74 -8.06
C GLU A 13 -21.36 1.71 -7.41
N GLU A 14 -20.86 0.74 -8.18
CA GLU A 14 -19.92 -0.27 -7.69
C GLU A 14 -18.57 0.36 -7.31
N LEU A 15 -18.11 1.34 -8.10
CA LEU A 15 -16.91 2.10 -7.80
C LEU A 15 -17.06 2.90 -6.49
N GLU A 16 -18.22 3.54 -6.29
CA GLU A 16 -18.48 4.28 -5.06
C GLU A 16 -18.47 3.36 -3.83
N LEU A 17 -19.13 2.21 -3.91
CA LEU A 17 -19.14 1.21 -2.84
C LEU A 17 -17.74 0.63 -2.58
N PHE A 18 -16.96 0.37 -3.64
CA PHE A 18 -15.58 -0.07 -3.53
C PHE A 18 -14.71 0.96 -2.82
N LEU A 19 -14.83 2.25 -3.18
CA LEU A 19 -14.09 3.34 -2.54
C LEU A 19 -14.50 3.53 -1.07
N GLN A 20 -15.78 3.40 -0.74
CA GLN A 20 -16.25 3.45 0.64
C GLN A 20 -15.72 2.28 1.48
N TYR A 21 -15.72 1.07 0.90
CA TYR A 21 -15.12 -0.10 1.52
C TYR A 21 -13.62 0.09 1.72
N LEU A 22 -12.89 0.51 0.69
CA LEU A 22 -11.45 0.77 0.74
C LEU A 22 -11.10 1.84 1.76
N HIS A 23 -11.88 2.93 1.86
CA HIS A 23 -11.66 3.97 2.86
C HIS A 23 -11.87 3.43 4.28
N ARG A 24 -12.90 2.60 4.50
CA ARG A 24 -13.13 1.96 5.80
C ARG A 24 -12.03 0.96 6.15
N PHE A 25 -11.60 0.15 5.19
CA PHE A 25 -10.48 -0.78 5.32
C PHE A 25 -9.18 -0.03 5.61
N ALA A 26 -8.85 0.99 4.82
CA ALA A 26 -7.65 1.80 5.01
C ALA A 26 -7.63 2.48 6.39
N ARG A 27 -8.78 2.94 6.89
CA ARG A 27 -8.85 3.59 8.19
C ARG A 27 -8.79 2.61 9.37
N HIS A 28 -9.15 1.34 9.18
CA HIS A 28 -9.24 0.39 10.29
C HIS A 28 -8.12 -0.65 10.30
N ASP A 29 -7.73 -1.11 9.11
CA ASP A 29 -6.81 -2.22 8.90
C ASP A 29 -5.41 -1.78 8.47
N VAL A 30 -5.19 -0.54 7.99
CA VAL A 30 -3.81 -0.04 7.80
C VAL A 30 -3.14 0.20 9.15
N ASP A 31 -3.89 0.65 10.16
CA ASP A 31 -3.37 0.73 11.53
C ASP A 31 -3.00 -0.68 12.05
N LEU A 32 -3.80 -1.70 11.74
CA LEU A 32 -3.47 -3.09 12.07
C LEU A 32 -2.30 -3.64 11.23
N TYR A 33 -2.19 -3.29 9.95
CA TYR A 33 -1.09 -3.71 9.08
C TYR A 33 0.23 -3.02 9.47
N ALA A 34 0.17 -1.77 9.91
CA ALA A 34 1.32 -1.06 10.49
C ALA A 34 1.75 -1.65 11.84
N LEU A 35 0.83 -2.29 12.57
CA LEU A 35 1.09 -3.00 13.83
C LEU A 35 1.37 -4.49 13.62
N MET A 36 1.20 -5.04 12.42
CA MET A 36 1.58 -6.41 12.12
C MET A 36 3.10 -6.48 12.01
N GLU A 37 3.73 -7.05 13.04
CA GLU A 37 5.13 -7.49 12.99
C GLU A 37 5.24 -8.68 12.02
N VAL A 38 5.36 -8.38 10.73
CA VAL A 38 5.61 -9.39 9.68
C VAL A 38 7.11 -9.51 9.46
N GLY A 39 7.67 -10.69 9.73
CA GLY A 39 9.09 -10.98 9.52
C GLY A 39 9.64 -11.96 10.56
N ASP A 40 10.92 -12.29 10.44
CA ASP A 40 11.63 -13.02 11.50
C ASP A 40 11.96 -12.02 12.63
N PRO A 41 11.54 -12.26 13.89
CA PRO A 41 11.90 -11.39 15.00
C PRO A 41 13.43 -11.30 15.23
N ALA A 42 14.21 -12.26 14.73
CA ALA A 42 15.68 -12.23 14.75
C ALA A 42 16.31 -11.45 13.58
N ASP A 43 15.58 -11.14 12.50
CA ASP A 43 15.99 -10.30 11.36
C ASP A 43 14.93 -9.24 11.07
N SER A 44 14.72 -8.33 12.03
CA SER A 44 13.81 -7.20 11.88
C SER A 44 14.42 -6.14 10.97
N ARG A 45 13.81 -5.94 9.79
CA ARG A 45 14.20 -4.89 8.84
C ARG A 45 13.22 -3.74 8.90
N CYS A 46 13.67 -2.62 9.44
CA CYS A 46 12.90 -1.39 9.46
C CYS A 46 13.15 -0.60 8.17
N MET A 47 12.08 -0.15 7.51
CA MET A 47 12.18 0.80 6.40
C MET A 47 11.93 2.20 6.93
N ALA A 48 12.86 3.13 6.66
CA ALA A 48 12.68 4.54 6.93
C ALA A 48 12.30 5.28 5.63
N LEU A 49 11.22 6.05 5.68
CA LEU A 49 10.82 6.93 4.58
C LEU A 49 11.30 8.35 4.89
N THR A 50 12.21 8.89 4.08
CA THR A 50 12.75 10.24 4.21
C THR A 50 12.66 11.00 2.90
N SER A 51 12.46 12.31 2.97
CA SER A 51 12.53 13.20 1.81
C SER A 51 13.96 13.56 1.42
N GLU A 52 14.92 13.30 2.32
CA GLU A 52 16.34 13.51 2.09
C GLU A 52 16.98 12.24 1.49
N PRO A 53 17.86 12.39 0.48
CA PRO A 53 18.69 11.31 -0.03
C PRO A 53 19.53 10.68 1.08
N ALA A 54 19.80 9.39 0.97
CA ALA A 54 20.76 8.74 1.85
C ALA A 54 22.17 9.38 1.67
N PRO A 55 23.00 9.44 2.73
CA PRO A 55 24.34 10.00 2.64
C PRO A 55 25.16 9.39 1.50
N GLY A 56 25.69 10.23 0.62
CA GLY A 56 26.49 9.80 -0.53
C GLY A 56 25.69 9.33 -1.75
N VAL A 57 24.35 9.37 -1.71
CA VAL A 57 23.50 9.02 -2.86
C VAL A 57 23.09 10.31 -3.60
N ASP A 58 23.36 10.35 -4.90
CA ASP A 58 22.93 11.46 -5.75
C ASP A 58 21.39 11.46 -5.91
N ARG A 59 20.78 12.65 -5.87
CA ARG A 59 19.32 12.80 -5.92
C ARG A 59 18.72 12.29 -7.24
N SER A 60 19.49 12.26 -8.33
CA SER A 60 19.07 11.69 -9.61
C SER A 60 18.81 10.18 -9.53
N ALA A 61 19.42 9.46 -8.58
CA ALA A 61 19.15 8.04 -8.36
C ALA A 61 17.70 7.74 -7.92
N TYR A 62 17.01 8.75 -7.37
CA TYR A 62 15.60 8.65 -6.98
C TYR A 62 14.63 9.14 -8.06
N ARG A 63 15.12 9.67 -9.18
CA ARG A 63 14.26 10.03 -10.31
C ARG A 63 13.82 8.75 -11.01
N ARG A 64 12.50 8.56 -11.12
CA ARG A 64 11.96 7.53 -12.01
C ARG A 64 12.26 7.91 -13.48
N PRO A 65 12.50 6.93 -14.36
CA PRO A 65 12.64 7.16 -15.79
C PRO A 65 11.35 7.74 -16.40
#